data_AF-T0S2Y2-F1
#
_entry.id   AF-T0S2Y2-F1
#
_cell.length_a   1.000
_cell.length_b   1.000
_cell.length_c   1.000
_cell.angle_alpha   90.00
_cell.angle_beta   90.00
_cell.angle_gamma   90.00
#
_symmetry.space_group_name_H-M   'P 1'
#
loop_
_entity.id
_entity.type
_entity.pdbx_description
1 polymer ?
#
loop_
_entity_poly.entity_id
_entity_poly.type
_entity_poly.pdbx_seq_one_letter_code
_entity_poly.pdbx_strand_id
1 'polypeptide(L)' 'MSSSIAPECTNLKKRYDACFNEWYTGKFLKGDTDDSQCAELFQEYRKCVQKHYGIRN' A
#
# COMPACT_ATOMS: atom_id res chain seq x y z
N MET A 1 3.99 -11.43 -3.12
CA MET A 1 4.33 -9.99 -3.04
C MET A 1 5.52 -9.71 -3.92
N SER A 2 5.35 -8.82 -4.90
CA SER A 2 6.43 -8.36 -5.78
C SER A 2 7.30 -7.30 -5.10
N SER A 3 8.50 -7.10 -5.63
CA SER A 3 9.36 -5.98 -5.24
C SER A 3 8.70 -4.64 -5.64
N SER A 4 9.02 -3.57 -4.90
CA SER A 4 8.59 -2.23 -5.33
C SER A 4 9.46 -1.75 -6.50
N ILE A 5 8.92 -0.79 -7.28
CA ILE A 5 9.69 -0.07 -8.30
C ILE A 5 10.96 0.54 -7.71
N ALA A 6 10.84 1.03 -6.47
CA ALA A 6 11.89 1.50 -5.59
C ALA A 6 12.36 0.35 -4.68
N PRO A 7 13.53 -0.28 -4.90
CA PRO A 7 13.97 -1.42 -4.11
C PRO A 7 13.93 -1.15 -2.59
N GLU A 8 14.32 0.05 -2.18
CA GLU A 8 14.30 0.56 -0.79
C GLU A 8 12.89 0.64 -0.19
N CYS A 9 11.85 0.78 -1.01
CA CYS A 9 10.45 0.81 -0.56
C CYS A 9 9.81 -0.58 -0.50
N THR A 10 10.54 -1.66 -0.82
CA THR A 10 9.98 -3.01 -0.91
C THR A 10 9.39 -3.52 0.41
N ASN A 11 9.99 -3.18 1.55
CA ASN A 11 9.44 -3.57 2.86
C ASN A 11 8.13 -2.85 3.18
N LEU A 12 8.02 -1.55 2.86
CA LEU A 12 6.78 -0.79 3.01
C LEU A 12 5.69 -1.34 2.09
N LYS A 13 6.04 -1.66 0.83
CA LYS A 13 5.13 -2.31 -0.12
C LYS A 13 4.59 -3.63 0.42
N LYS A 14 5.45 -4.51 0.95
CA LYS A 14 5.03 -5.81 1.50
C LYS A 14 4.01 -5.66 2.63
N ARG A 15 4.20 -4.68 3.52
CA ARG A 15 3.26 -4.40 4.63
C ARG A 15 1.93 -3.87 4.12
N TYR A 16 1.97 -2.90 3.21
CA TYR A 16 0.76 -2.36 2.59
C TYR A 16 -0.01 -3.44 1.82
N ASP A 17 0.65 -4.22 0.97
CA ASP A 17 -0.01 -5.25 0.16
C ASP A 17 -0.64 -6.35 1.05
N ALA A 18 -0.01 -6.70 2.17
CA ALA A 18 -0.57 -7.65 3.13
C ALA A 18 -1.87 -7.13 3.74
N CYS A 19 -1.85 -5.90 4.26
CA CYS A 19 -3.05 -5.22 4.77
C CYS A 19 -4.15 -5.14 3.70
N PHE A 20 -3.79 -4.68 2.49
CA PHE A 20 -4.73 -4.53 1.40
C PHE A 20 -5.40 -5.84 1.03
N ASN A 21 -4.67 -6.97 0.97
CA ASN A 21 -5.25 -8.26 0.63
C ASN A 21 -6.24 -8.77 1.69
N GLU A 22 -5.92 -8.56 2.97
CA GLU A 22 -6.82 -8.91 4.08
C GLU A 22 -8.08 -8.06 4.03
N TRP A 23 -7.94 -6.74 3.85
CA TRP A 23 -9.08 -5.84 3.67
C TRP A 23 -9.91 -6.19 2.44
N TYR A 24 -9.26 -6.44 1.29
CA TYR A 24 -9.94 -6.69 0.02
C TYR A 24 -10.85 -7.92 0.11
N THR A 25 -10.32 -9.02 0.65
CA THR A 25 -11.06 -10.28 0.79
C THR A 25 -12.01 -10.28 1.98
N GLY A 26 -11.64 -9.63 3.08
CA GLY A 26 -12.40 -9.62 4.33
C GLY A 26 -13.56 -8.63 4.36
N LYS A 27 -13.41 -7.48 3.68
CA LYS A 27 -14.30 -6.31 3.75
C LYS A 27 -14.81 -5.89 2.37
N PHE A 28 -13.92 -5.51 1.44
CA PHE A 28 -14.31 -4.91 0.17
C PHE A 28 -15.23 -5.81 -0.66
N LEU A 29 -14.86 -7.08 -0.84
CA LEU A 29 -15.68 -8.05 -1.58
C LEU A 29 -17.04 -8.37 -0.91
N LYS A 30 -17.22 -7.96 0.35
CA LYS A 30 -18.48 -8.10 1.11
C LYS A 30 -19.28 -6.80 1.14
N GLY A 31 -18.85 -5.77 0.40
CA GLY A 31 -19.52 -4.47 0.28
C GLY A 31 -19.08 -3.41 1.29
N ASP A 32 -18.11 -3.71 2.17
CA ASP A 32 -17.52 -2.73 3.07
C ASP A 32 -16.32 -2.06 2.39
N THR A 33 -16.51 -0.83 1.93
CA THR A 33 -15.53 -0.08 1.13
C THR A 33 -14.64 0.85 1.95
N ASP A 34 -14.70 0.79 3.28
CA ASP A 34 -13.83 1.61 4.14
C ASP A 34 -12.40 1.06 4.15
N ASP A 35 -11.48 1.76 3.48
CA ASP A 35 -10.06 1.41 3.34
C ASP A 35 -9.16 2.06 4.42
N SER A 36 -9.75 2.75 5.41
CA SER A 36 -9.03 3.48 6.46
C SER A 36 -8.01 2.63 7.21
N GLN A 37 -8.24 1.32 7.33
CA GLN A 37 -7.33 0.38 8.00
C GLN A 37 -5.93 0.31 7.37
N CYS A 38 -5.81 0.52 6.05
CA CYS A 38 -4.52 0.46 5.35
C CYS A 38 -4.00 1.85 4.94
N ALA A 39 -4.75 2.92 5.25
CA ALA A 39 -4.45 4.26 4.78
C ALA A 39 -3.07 4.75 5.23
N GLU A 40 -2.68 4.52 6.49
CA GLU A 40 -1.38 4.94 7.01
C GLU A 40 -0.22 4.21 6.31
N LEU A 41 -0.32 2.88 6.14
CA LEU A 41 0.67 2.08 5.41
C LEU A 41 0.79 2.53 3.96
N PHE A 42 -0.33 2.85 3.31
CA PHE A 42 -0.33 3.40 1.96
C PHE A 42 0.38 4.75 1.91
N GLN A 43 0.14 5.64 2.86
CA GLN A 43 0.81 6.94 2.93
C GLN A 43 2.32 6.80 3.05
N GLU A 44 2.81 5.92 3.93
CA GLU A 44 4.24 5.68 4.09
C GLU A 44 4.87 5.12 2.82
N TYR A 45 4.25 4.08 2.23
CA TYR A 45 4.69 3.49 0.98
C TYR A 45 4.72 4.52 -0.16
N ARG A 46 3.64 5.29 -0.32
CA ARG A 46 3.50 6.34 -1.33
C ARG A 46 4.59 7.40 -1.19
N LYS A 47 4.82 7.91 0.03
CA LYS A 47 5.89 8.88 0.31
C LYS A 47 7.26 8.35 -0.08
N CYS A 48 7.55 7.07 0.24
CA CYS A 48 8.79 6.43 -0.15
C CYS A 48 8.96 6.41 -1.67
N VAL A 49 7.97 5.91 -2.42
CA VAL A 49 8.05 5.85 -3.89
C VAL A 49 8.18 7.23 -4.50
N GLN A 50 7.41 8.22 -4.03
CA GLN A 50 7.48 9.61 -4.51
C GLN A 50 8.87 10.22 -4.30
N LYS A 51 9.49 9.98 -3.13
CA LYS A 51 10.84 10.46 -2.82
C LYS A 51 11.89 9.94 -3.80
N HIS A 52 11.75 8.70 -4.27
CA HIS A 52 12.76 8.03 -5.08
C HIS A 52 12.51 8.09 -6.59
N TYR A 53 11.26 8.28 -7.03
CA TYR A 53 10.89 8.26 -8.46
C TYR A 53 10.26 9.57 -8.96
N GLY A 54 10.15 10.59 -8.11
CA GLY A 54 9.76 11.95 -8.55
C GLY A 54 8.35 12.06 -9.14
N ILE A 55 7.45 11.12 -8.80
CA ILE A 55 6.05 11.15 -9.24
C ILE A 55 5.36 12.31 -8.52
N ARG A 56 5.30 13.47 -9.18
CA ARG A 56 4.53 14.63 -8.72
C ARG A 56 3.03 14.32 -8.83
N ASN A 57 2.29 14.73 -7.81
CA ASN A 57 0.83 14.63 -7.71
C ASN A 57 0.13 15.42 -8.80
#